data_AF-A0A3C0G582-F1
#
_entry.id   AF-A0A3C0G582-F1
#
_cell.length_a   1.000
_cell.length_b   1.000
_cell.length_c   1.000
_cell.angle_alpha   90.00
_cell.angle_beta   90.00
_cell.angle_gamma   90.00
#
_symmetry.space_group_name_H-M   'P 1'
#
loop_
_entity.id
_entity.type
_entity.pdbx_description
1 polymer ?
#
loop_
_entity_poly.entity_id
_entity_poly.type
_entity_poly.pdbx_seq_one_letter_code
_entity_poly.pdbx_strand_id
1 'polypeptide(L)'
;PIWSNTYVKDIAKVKTTIRNPFLVDLLEEKGMNTTEVWRSIRDFDGSVQHLDFLSDLEKDVFKTYSEIDQMDIIYQAANRQNHIDQGQSVNIIVHPEMPVKEINKIHVTAWKLGLKSLYYQHSMNAAQKFKQKKDCASCEA
;
A
#
# COMPACT_ATOMS: atom_id res chain seq x y z
N PRO A 1 7.62 -2.53 -2.24
CA PRO A 1 6.17 -2.86 -2.31
C PRO A 1 5.47 -2.07 -3.42
N ILE A 2 4.35 -2.57 -3.96
CA ILE A 2 3.54 -1.86 -4.94
C ILE A 2 2.71 -0.80 -4.21
N TRP A 3 2.69 0.44 -4.72
CA TRP A 3 1.94 1.54 -4.10
C TRP A 3 0.45 1.26 -4.00
N SER A 4 -0.15 0.74 -5.07
CA SER A 4 -1.58 0.47 -5.19
C SER A 4 -1.82 -0.55 -6.31
N ASN A 5 -2.83 -1.42 -6.17
CA ASN A 5 -3.16 -2.40 -7.23
C ASN A 5 -3.85 -1.76 -8.45
N THR A 6 -4.30 -0.51 -8.35
CA THR A 6 -4.84 0.24 -9.48
C THR A 6 -4.54 1.74 -9.33
N TYR A 7 -3.98 2.37 -10.36
CA TYR A 7 -3.69 3.80 -10.33
C TYR A 7 -3.82 4.43 -11.71
N VAL A 8 -4.14 5.72 -11.75
CA VAL A 8 -4.23 6.47 -13.01
C VAL A 8 -2.86 7.03 -13.35
N LYS A 9 -2.35 6.69 -14.52
CA LYS A 9 -1.14 7.27 -15.08
C LYS A 9 -1.52 8.32 -16.11
N ASP A 10 -1.13 9.56 -15.84
CA ASP A 10 -1.23 10.65 -16.81
C ASP A 10 -0.03 10.57 -17.75
N ILE A 11 -0.30 10.25 -19.01
CA ILE A 11 0.69 10.22 -20.09
C ILE A 11 0.37 11.42 -20.98
N ALA A 12 1.38 12.00 -21.64
CA ALA A 12 1.31 13.27 -22.38
C ALA A 12 0.06 13.52 -23.27
N LYS A 13 -0.67 12.48 -23.69
CA LYS A 13 -1.89 12.59 -24.50
C LYS A 13 -3.09 11.79 -23.95
N VAL A 14 -2.91 10.94 -22.93
CA VAL A 14 -3.95 10.00 -22.47
C VAL A 14 -3.79 9.75 -20.97
N LYS A 15 -4.92 9.82 -20.24
CA LYS A 15 -5.03 9.29 -18.88
C LYS A 15 -5.45 7.83 -18.95
N THR A 16 -4.56 6.93 -18.56
CA THR A 16 -4.82 5.49 -18.57
C THR A 16 -4.79 4.94 -17.16
N THR A 17 -5.79 4.15 -16.80
CA THR A 17 -5.78 3.37 -15.56
C THR A 17 -4.91 2.14 -15.74
N ILE A 18 -3.87 2.02 -14.92
CA ILE A 18 -3.01 0.85 -14.84
C ILE A 18 -3.51 -0.04 -13.71
N ARG A 19 -3.65 -1.33 -13.98
CA ARG A 19 -4.04 -2.37 -13.02
C ARG A 19 -2.87 -3.32 -12.82
N ASN A 20 -2.75 -3.88 -11.62
CA ASN A 20 -1.75 -4.91 -11.32
C ASN A 20 -2.03 -6.17 -12.17
N PRO A 21 -1.14 -6.55 -13.11
CA PRO A 21 -1.41 -7.67 -14.01
C PRO A 21 -1.61 -8.99 -13.27
N PHE A 22 -0.86 -9.23 -12.20
CA PHE A 22 -1.00 -10.45 -11.39
C PHE A 22 -2.36 -10.53 -10.67
N LEU A 23 -2.93 -9.37 -10.30
CA LEU A 23 -4.27 -9.33 -9.73
C LEU A 23 -5.34 -9.51 -10.81
N VAL A 24 -5.11 -9.01 -12.04
CA VAL A 24 -6.00 -9.26 -13.18
C VAL A 24 -6.12 -10.76 -13.42
N ASP A 25 -4.99 -11.47 -13.53
CA ASP A 25 -4.96 -12.91 -13.76
C ASP A 25 -5.74 -13.67 -12.65
N LEU A 26 -5.51 -13.34 -11.38
CA LEU A 26 -6.24 -13.95 -10.27
C LEU A 26 -7.76 -13.68 -10.31
N LEU A 27 -8.15 -12.45 -10.64
CA LEU A 27 -9.57 -12.10 -10.75
C LEU A 27 -10.22 -12.79 -11.95
N GLU A 28 -9.49 -13.04 -13.04
CA GLU A 28 -9.96 -13.82 -14.18
C GLU A 28 -10.19 -15.28 -13.81
N GLU A 29 -9.23 -15.90 -13.10
CA GLU A 29 -9.36 -17.29 -12.60
C GLU A 29 -10.58 -17.47 -11.70
N LYS A 30 -10.92 -16.46 -10.89
CA LYS A 30 -12.10 -16.47 -10.01
C LYS A 30 -13.40 -16.04 -10.69
N GLY A 31 -13.36 -15.63 -11.96
CA GLY A 31 -14.53 -15.06 -12.65
C GLY A 31 -14.99 -13.71 -12.10
N MET A 32 -14.14 -13.01 -11.35
CA MET A 32 -14.41 -11.74 -10.68
C MET A 32 -13.68 -10.55 -11.33
N ASN A 33 -13.14 -10.71 -12.54
CA ASN A 33 -12.55 -9.61 -13.32
C ASN A 33 -13.64 -8.71 -13.94
N THR A 34 -14.43 -8.05 -13.10
CA THR A 34 -15.55 -7.20 -13.51
C THR A 34 -15.25 -5.72 -13.28
N THR A 35 -15.97 -4.85 -14.00
CA THR A 35 -15.78 -3.40 -13.87
C THR A 35 -16.16 -2.90 -12.47
N GLU A 36 -17.15 -3.55 -11.85
CA GLU A 36 -17.64 -3.27 -10.51
C GLU A 36 -16.57 -3.57 -9.46
N VAL A 37 -15.90 -4.72 -9.56
CA VAL A 37 -14.80 -5.09 -8.66
C VAL A 37 -13.65 -4.10 -8.80
N TRP A 38 -13.24 -3.74 -10.02
CA TRP A 38 -12.17 -2.75 -10.22
C TRP A 38 -12.56 -1.34 -9.75
N ARG A 39 -13.83 -0.96 -9.88
CA ARG A 39 -14.35 0.29 -9.33
C ARG A 39 -14.26 0.28 -7.81
N SER A 40 -14.66 -0.82 -7.17
CA SER A 40 -14.54 -1.03 -5.73
C SER A 40 -13.09 -0.93 -5.28
N ILE A 41 -12.17 -1.69 -5.90
CA ILE A 41 -10.73 -1.64 -5.60
C ILE A 41 -10.19 -0.20 -5.70
N ARG A 42 -10.54 0.55 -6.74
CA ARG A 42 -10.15 1.96 -6.89
C ARG A 42 -10.69 2.85 -5.77
N ASP A 43 -11.94 2.66 -5.37
CA ASP A 43 -12.58 3.48 -4.32
C ASP A 43 -11.97 3.20 -2.93
N PHE A 44 -11.33 2.04 -2.76
CA PHE A 44 -10.48 1.67 -1.61
C PHE A 44 -8.97 1.86 -1.88
N ASP A 45 -8.58 2.83 -2.72
CA ASP A 45 -7.17 3.20 -2.99
C ASP A 45 -6.29 2.06 -3.55
N GLY A 46 -6.93 1.09 -4.21
CA GLY A 46 -6.32 -0.11 -4.75
C GLY A 46 -6.07 -1.21 -3.74
N SER A 47 -6.67 -1.11 -2.55
CA SER A 47 -6.76 -2.22 -1.61
C SER A 47 -7.68 -3.32 -2.13
N VAL A 48 -7.39 -4.56 -1.74
CA VAL A 48 -8.24 -5.73 -1.96
C VAL A 48 -8.74 -6.36 -0.65
N GLN A 49 -8.42 -5.76 0.50
CA GLN A 49 -8.65 -6.38 1.82
C GLN A 49 -10.15 -6.56 2.11
N HIS A 50 -10.99 -5.68 1.54
CA HIS A 50 -12.45 -5.69 1.67
C HIS A 50 -13.17 -6.69 0.73
N LEU A 51 -12.44 -7.39 -0.15
CA LEU A 51 -13.05 -8.33 -1.08
C LEU A 51 -13.26 -9.70 -0.43
N ASP A 52 -14.51 -10.07 -0.14
CA ASP A 52 -14.83 -11.29 0.63
C ASP A 52 -14.55 -12.61 -0.12
N PHE A 53 -14.49 -12.57 -1.45
CA PHE A 53 -14.22 -13.74 -2.28
C PHE A 53 -12.72 -14.09 -2.40
N LEU A 54 -11.83 -13.24 -1.87
CA LEU A 54 -10.41 -13.52 -1.78
C LEU A 54 -10.10 -14.21 -0.44
N SER A 55 -9.26 -15.24 -0.49
CA SER A 55 -8.68 -15.86 0.69
C SER A 55 -7.71 -14.90 1.40
N ASP A 56 -7.45 -15.15 2.67
CA ASP A 56 -6.50 -14.35 3.45
C ASP A 56 -5.09 -14.35 2.84
N LEU A 57 -4.66 -15.47 2.28
CA LEU A 57 -3.37 -15.56 1.59
C LEU A 57 -3.32 -14.67 0.35
N GLU A 58 -4.38 -14.67 -0.47
CA GLU A 58 -4.46 -13.79 -1.64
C GLU A 58 -4.47 -12.32 -1.21
N LYS A 59 -5.26 -11.99 -0.17
CA LYS A 59 -5.27 -10.64 0.39
C LYS A 59 -3.89 -10.21 0.90
N ASP A 60 -3.16 -11.11 1.55
CA ASP A 60 -1.80 -10.86 2.05
C ASP A 60 -0.81 -10.60 0.91
N VAL A 61 -0.88 -11.37 -0.19
CA VAL A 61 -0.03 -11.20 -1.37
C VAL A 61 -0.26 -9.83 -2.05
N PHE A 62 -1.51 -9.38 -2.10
CA PHE A 62 -1.90 -8.14 -2.79
C PHE A 62 -2.03 -6.92 -1.87
N LYS A 63 -1.44 -6.95 -0.66
CA LYS A 63 -1.33 -5.76 0.18
C LYS A 63 -0.66 -4.61 -0.56
N THR A 64 -1.29 -3.45 -0.49
CA THR A 64 -0.70 -2.18 -0.93
C THR A 64 0.43 -1.77 0.01
N TYR A 65 1.28 -0.84 -0.42
CA TYR A 65 2.41 -0.38 0.36
C TYR A 65 1.99 0.18 1.74
N SER A 66 0.83 0.85 1.82
CA SER A 66 0.28 1.36 3.08
C SER A 66 -0.19 0.28 4.07
N GLU A 67 -0.47 -0.93 3.58
CA GLU A 67 -1.04 -2.03 4.37
C GLU A 67 0.02 -2.98 4.91
N ILE A 68 1.26 -2.85 4.42
CA ILE A 68 2.40 -3.64 4.88
C ILE A 68 2.98 -3.01 6.16
N ASP A 69 3.35 -3.85 7.13
CA ASP A 69 4.09 -3.36 8.30
C ASP A 69 5.43 -2.80 7.86
N GLN A 70 5.67 -1.53 8.18
CA GLN A 70 6.90 -0.85 7.81
C GLN A 70 8.13 -1.44 8.52
N MET A 71 7.94 -2.11 9.67
CA MET A 71 9.00 -2.85 10.33
C MET A 71 9.53 -4.00 9.47
N ASP A 72 8.66 -4.69 8.72
CA ASP A 72 9.08 -5.77 7.81
C ASP A 72 10.00 -5.23 6.71
N ILE A 73 9.70 -4.03 6.21
CA ILE A 73 10.54 -3.34 5.22
C ILE A 73 11.92 -3.03 5.83
N ILE A 74 11.96 -2.54 7.07
CA ILE A 74 13.21 -2.27 7.77
C ILE A 74 14.01 -3.56 7.99
N TYR A 75 13.39 -4.65 8.42
CA TYR A 75 14.07 -5.93 8.64
C TYR A 75 14.64 -6.50 7.34
N GLN A 76 13.86 -6.48 6.26
CA GLN A 76 14.33 -6.94 4.95
C GLN A 76 15.45 -6.04 4.40
N ALA A 77 15.33 -4.72 4.56
CA ALA A 77 16.36 -3.75 4.18
C ALA A 77 17.67 -3.97 4.96
N ALA A 78 17.58 -4.21 6.27
CA ALA A 78 18.71 -4.56 7.12
C ALA A 78 19.40 -5.84 6.65
N ASN A 79 18.62 -6.89 6.42
CA ASN A 79 19.15 -8.19 6.03
C ASN A 79 19.95 -8.08 4.72
N ARG A 80 19.39 -7.44 3.69
CA ARG A 80 20.10 -7.23 2.42
C ARG A 80 21.27 -6.25 2.51
N GLN A 81 21.29 -5.36 3.50
CA GLN A 81 22.38 -4.39 3.67
C GLN A 81 23.74 -5.08 3.89
N ASN A 82 23.75 -6.28 4.47
CA ASN A 82 24.96 -7.10 4.65
C ASN A 82 25.64 -7.49 3.34
N HIS A 83 24.89 -7.45 2.23
CA HIS A 83 25.37 -7.78 0.88
C HIS A 83 25.52 -6.55 -0.02
N ILE A 84 25.40 -5.34 0.54
CA ILE A 84 25.49 -4.06 -0.18
C ILE A 84 26.65 -3.24 0.43
N ASP A 85 27.67 -2.98 -0.39
CA ASP A 85 28.87 -2.22 -0.02
C ASP A 85 28.58 -0.76 0.35
N GLN A 86 27.63 -0.13 -0.35
CA GLN A 86 27.14 1.23 -0.13
C GLN A 86 25.78 1.22 0.61
N GLY A 87 24.89 2.18 0.35
CA GLY A 87 23.56 2.28 0.95
C GLY A 87 22.43 1.85 0.01
N GLN A 88 21.21 2.13 0.43
CA GLN A 88 19.98 1.80 -0.30
C GLN A 88 18.93 2.87 -0.02
N SER A 89 18.19 3.28 -1.05
CA SER A 89 17.09 4.23 -0.90
C SER A 89 15.87 3.53 -0.33
N VAL A 90 15.73 3.52 1.00
CA VAL A 90 14.62 2.89 1.71
C VAL A 90 13.58 3.95 2.05
N ASN A 91 12.45 3.91 1.35
CA ASN A 91 11.28 4.71 1.72
C ASN A 91 10.48 3.99 2.80
N ILE A 92 9.68 4.75 3.55
CA ILE A 92 8.64 4.24 4.46
C ILE A 92 7.34 5.01 4.24
N ILE A 93 6.20 4.40 4.56
CA ILE A 93 4.90 5.06 4.65
C ILE A 93 4.52 5.19 6.12
N VAL A 94 4.18 6.41 6.54
CA VAL A 94 3.64 6.68 7.86
C VAL A 94 2.20 7.12 7.74
N HIS A 95 1.31 6.37 8.37
CA HIS A 95 -0.10 6.75 8.45
C HIS A 95 -0.24 8.03 9.31
N PRO A 96 -1.08 9.02 8.93
CA PRO A 96 -1.29 10.24 9.73
C PRO A 96 -1.72 10.00 11.18
N GLU A 97 -2.49 8.92 11.42
CA GLU A 97 -2.94 8.47 12.75
C GLU A 97 -1.86 7.67 13.52
N MET A 98 -0.70 7.37 12.93
CA MET A 98 0.35 6.59 13.58
C MET A 98 0.95 7.38 14.75
N PRO A 99 1.03 6.80 15.97
CA PRO A 99 1.64 7.47 17.10
C PRO A 99 3.12 7.80 16.84
N VAL A 100 3.56 8.97 17.30
CA VAL A 100 4.97 9.41 17.20
C VAL A 100 5.94 8.38 17.79
N LYS A 101 5.51 7.66 18.84
CA LYS A 101 6.28 6.58 19.45
C LYS A 101 6.60 5.44 18.46
N GLU A 102 5.65 5.04 17.63
CA GLU A 102 5.87 3.98 16.63
C GLU A 102 6.75 4.47 15.48
N ILE A 103 6.57 5.73 15.04
CA ILE A 103 7.45 6.35 14.05
C ILE A 103 8.90 6.37 14.56
N ASN A 104 9.11 6.79 15.81
CA ASN A 104 10.43 6.78 16.44
C ASN A 104 11.02 5.36 16.53
N LYS A 105 10.18 4.37 16.87
CA LYS A 105 10.59 2.95 16.93
C LYS A 105 11.13 2.45 15.58
N ILE A 106 10.48 2.80 14.46
CA ILE A 106 10.95 2.46 13.11
C ILE A 106 12.36 3.02 12.88
N HIS A 107 12.57 4.31 13.12
CA HIS A 107 13.86 4.99 12.89
C HIS A 107 14.97 4.44 13.78
N VAL A 108 14.71 4.28 15.08
CA VAL A 108 15.69 3.74 16.03
C VAL A 108 16.03 2.29 15.69
N THR A 109 15.05 1.49 15.25
CA THR A 109 15.30 0.10 14.88
C THR A 109 16.13 0.02 13.59
N ALA A 110 15.83 0.85 12.58
CA ALA A 110 16.63 0.93 11.37
C ALA A 110 18.11 1.23 11.68
N TRP A 111 18.38 2.20 12.55
CA TRP A 111 19.73 2.51 13.01
C TRP A 111 20.38 1.34 13.75
N LYS A 112 19.67 0.72 14.71
CA LYS A 112 20.19 -0.43 15.47
C LYS A 112 20.52 -1.63 14.61
N LEU A 113 19.77 -1.85 13.53
CA LEU A 113 20.00 -2.94 12.58
C LEU A 113 21.07 -2.62 11.52
N GLY A 114 21.71 -1.45 11.59
CA GLY A 114 22.82 -1.09 10.71
C GLY A 114 22.42 -0.61 9.33
N LEU A 115 21.16 -0.16 9.13
CA LEU A 115 20.81 0.55 7.88
C LEU A 115 21.64 1.84 7.80
N LYS A 116 22.20 2.09 6.62
CA LYS A 116 23.04 3.27 6.37
C LYS A 116 22.23 4.55 6.11
N SER A 117 21.00 4.42 5.63
CA SER A 117 20.11 5.55 5.36
C SER A 117 18.63 5.13 5.30
N LEU A 118 17.76 6.11 5.54
CA LEU A 118 16.35 6.13 5.11
C LEU A 118 16.18 7.29 4.11
N TYR A 119 15.22 7.19 3.21
CA TYR A 119 15.03 8.15 2.13
C TYR A 119 13.78 9.02 2.37
N TYR A 120 12.65 8.73 1.72
CA TYR A 120 11.41 9.47 1.97
C TYR A 120 10.52 8.78 3.01
N GLN A 121 9.96 9.61 3.89
CA GLN A 121 8.74 9.28 4.61
C GLN A 121 7.54 9.81 3.82
N HIS A 122 6.77 8.89 3.24
CA HIS A 122 5.50 9.22 2.61
C HIS A 122 4.37 9.24 3.63
N SER A 123 3.33 10.01 3.34
CA SER A 123 2.09 10.03 4.10
C SER A 123 0.95 9.47 3.26
N MET A 124 -0.13 9.05 3.91
CA MET A 124 -1.36 8.65 3.25
C MET A 124 -2.33 9.83 3.17
N ASN A 125 -3.16 9.85 2.13
CA ASN A 125 -4.19 10.86 1.98
C ASN A 125 -5.31 10.66 3.02
N ALA A 126 -5.28 11.45 4.10
CA ALA A 126 -6.30 11.39 5.14
C ALA A 126 -7.72 11.64 4.60
N ALA A 127 -7.88 12.48 3.58
CA ALA A 127 -9.18 12.89 3.05
C ALA A 127 -9.99 11.72 2.43
N GLN A 128 -9.31 10.75 1.83
CA GLN A 128 -9.95 9.55 1.29
C GLN A 128 -10.47 8.63 2.38
N LYS A 129 -9.69 8.43 3.45
CA LYS A 129 -10.12 7.68 4.64
C LYS A 129 -11.32 8.36 5.33
N PHE A 130 -11.35 9.70 5.35
CA PHE A 130 -12.52 10.46 5.81
C PHE A 130 -13.76 10.22 4.95
N LYS A 131 -13.61 10.10 3.61
CA LYS A 131 -14.72 9.78 2.70
C LYS A 131 -15.25 8.35 2.92
N GLN A 132 -14.37 7.38 3.19
CA GLN A 132 -14.75 6.00 3.54
C GLN A 132 -15.50 5.92 4.88
N LYS A 133 -15.18 6.78 5.85
CA LYS A 133 -15.91 6.86 7.14
C LYS A 133 -17.25 7.61 7.04
N LYS A 134 -17.58 8.20 5.89
CA LYS A 134 -18.73 9.09 5.70
C LYS A 134 -19.93 8.36 5.08
N ASP A 135 -20.29 7.20 5.62
CA ASP A 135 -21.66 6.70 5.49
C ASP A 135 -22.55 7.57 6.37
N CYS A 136 -22.94 8.72 5.83
CA CYS A 136 -23.80 9.67 6.53
C CYS A 136 -25.24 9.15 6.47
N ALA A 137 -25.65 8.41 7.50
CA ALA A 137 -27.02 7.92 7.71
C ALA A 137 -28.10 9.04 7.74
N SER A 138 -27.70 10.32 7.70
CA SER A 138 -28.60 11.48 7.70
C SER A 138 -28.76 12.13 6.33
N CYS A 139 -28.02 11.71 5.29
CA CYS A 139 -28.12 12.27 3.94
C CYS A 139 -29.05 11.47 3.01
N GLU A 140 -29.69 10.40 3.52
CA GLU A 140 -30.69 9.60 2.82
C GLU A 140 -32.14 9.90 3.28
N ALA A 141 -32.37 11.04 3.96
CA ALA A 141 -33.68 11.51 4.38
C ALA A 141 -34.22 12.63 3.48
#